data_AF-A0A957NZ05-F1
#
_entry.id   AF-A0A957NZ05-F1
#
_cell.length_a   1.000
_cell.length_b   1.000
_cell.length_c   1.000
_cell.angle_alpha   90.00
_cell.angle_beta   90.00
_cell.angle_gamma   90.00
#
_symmetry.space_group_name_H-M   'P 1'
#
loop_
_entity.id
_entity.type
_entity.pdbx_description
1 polymer ?
#
loop_
_entity_poly.entity_id
_entity_poly.type
_entity_poly.pdbx_seq_one_letter_code
_entity_poly.pdbx_strand_id
1 'polypeptide(L)' 'VYTVGSQLLEAITLHQDVTKVEAREVAIDALAKVHLPEPHRIIDSYPHQLSGGQRQRVM' A
#
# COMPACT_ATOMS: atom_id res chain seq x y z
N VAL A 1 -3.99 12.10 -8.63
CA VAL A 1 -4.20 10.67 -8.30
C VAL A 1 -3.11 10.26 -7.34
N TYR A 2 -3.44 9.55 -6.28
CA TYR A 2 -2.51 9.11 -5.24
C TYR A 2 -1.91 7.73 -5.58
N THR A 3 -0.69 7.46 -5.15
CA THR A 3 -0.14 6.09 -5.20
C THR A 3 -0.82 5.24 -4.13
N VAL A 4 -0.80 3.92 -4.32
CA VAL A 4 -1.32 2.96 -3.34
C VAL A 4 -0.71 3.22 -1.96
N GLY A 5 0.61 3.40 -1.90
CA GLY A 5 1.33 3.70 -0.67
C GLY A 5 0.87 4.99 -0.04
N SER A 6 0.68 6.07 -0.79
CA SER A 6 0.25 7.34 -0.18
C SER A 6 -1.10 7.23 0.54
N GLN A 7 -2.04 6.44 0.02
CA GLN A 7 -3.34 6.20 0.67
C GLN A 7 -3.19 5.27 1.89
N LEU A 8 -2.38 4.22 1.80
CA LEU A 8 -2.13 3.31 2.91
C LEU A 8 -1.37 3.99 4.06
N LEU A 9 -0.34 4.77 3.75
CA LEU A 9 0.44 5.50 4.75
C LEU A 9 -0.41 6.54 5.46
N GLU A 10 -1.29 7.25 4.76
CA GLU A 10 -2.25 8.18 5.37
C GLU A 10 -3.13 7.45 6.39
N ALA A 11 -3.74 6.33 6.00
CA ALA A 11 -4.57 5.54 6.89
C ALA A 11 -3.78 4.98 8.09
N ILE A 12 -2.56 4.46 7.88
CA ILE A 12 -1.72 3.90 8.94
C ILE A 12 -1.30 4.98 9.94
N THR A 13 -0.74 6.08 9.45
CA THR A 13 -0.26 7.17 10.32
C THR A 13 -1.39 7.91 11.05
N LEU A 14 -2.61 7.85 10.52
CA LEU A 14 -3.79 8.41 11.20
C LEU A 14 -4.26 7.56 12.40
N HIS A 15 -4.05 6.24 12.36
CA HIS A 15 -4.58 5.29 13.35
C HIS A 15 -3.51 4.63 14.23
N GLN A 16 -2.23 4.82 13.91
CA GLN A 16 -1.10 4.21 14.60
C GLN A 16 -0.05 5.27 14.90
N ASP A 17 0.53 5.23 16.10
CA ASP A 17 1.62 6.10 16.50
C ASP A 17 2.95 5.57 15.96
N VAL A 18 3.17 5.79 14.66
CA VAL A 18 4.35 5.31 13.92
C VAL A 18 4.90 6.41 13.01
N THR A 19 6.21 6.35 12.77
CA THR A 19 6.86 7.21 11.77
C THR A 19 6.42 6.84 10.36
N LYS A 20 6.64 7.74 9.39
CA LYS A 20 6.37 7.45 7.97
C LYS A 20 7.18 6.26 7.43
N VAL A 21 8.40 6.06 7.96
CA VAL A 21 9.26 4.93 7.56
C VAL A 21 8.65 3.63 8.03
N GLU A 22 8.25 3.55 9.30
CA GLU A 22 7.57 2.38 9.87
C GLU A 22 6.21 2.12 9.19
N ALA A 23 5.43 3.18 8.92
CA ALA A 23 4.17 3.06 8.19
C ALA A 23 4.36 2.47 6.78
N ARG A 24 5.49 2.76 6.13
CA ARG A 24 5.82 2.18 4.82
C ARG A 24 6.07 0.69 4.90
N GLU A 25 6.81 0.24 5.90
CA GLU A 25 7.04 -1.20 6.12
C GLU A 25 5.73 -1.92 6.45
N VAL A 26 4.89 -1.34 7.32
CA VAL A 26 3.55 -1.88 7.62
C VAL A 26 2.68 -1.98 6.36
N ALA A 27 2.72 -0.97 5.48
CA ALA A 27 1.99 -1.00 4.23
C ALA A 27 2.50 -2.09 3.28
N ILE A 28 3.83 -2.27 3.16
CA ILE A 28 4.44 -3.34 2.36
C ILE A 28 4.00 -4.71 2.87
N ASP A 29 4.03 -4.92 4.18
CA ASP A 29 3.59 -6.16 4.82
C ASP A 29 2.09 -6.42 4.58
N ALA A 30 1.27 -5.37 4.64
CA ALA A 30 -0.16 -5.48 4.33
C ALA A 30 -0.39 -5.93 2.88
N LEU A 31 0.34 -5.34 1.92
CA LEU A 31 0.30 -5.73 0.51
C LEU A 31 0.74 -7.19 0.31
N ALA A 32 1.78 -7.62 1.02
CA ALA A 32 2.24 -9.02 0.99
C ALA A 32 1.18 -9.98 1.55
N LYS A 33 0.50 -9.63 2.64
CA LYS A 33 -0.56 -10.45 3.26
C LYS A 33 -1.74 -10.67 2.32
N VAL A 34 -2.08 -9.69 1.48
CA VAL A 34 -3.11 -9.85 0.45
C VAL A 34 -2.56 -10.45 -0.86
N HIS A 35 -1.40 -11.12 -0.81
CA HIS A 35 -0.83 -11.89 -1.92
C HIS A 35 -0.59 -11.04 -3.18
N LEU A 36 -0.20 -9.78 -2.99
CA LEU A 36 0.21 -8.94 -4.11
C LEU A 36 1.68 -9.22 -4.47
N PRO A 37 1.98 -9.49 -5.76
CA PRO A 37 3.34 -9.71 -6.19
C PRO A 37 4.13 -8.40 -6.11
N GLU A 38 5.40 -8.46 -5.72
CA GLU A 38 6.28 -7.28 -5.64
C GLU A 38 5.69 -6.12 -4.80
N PRO A 39 5.36 -6.32 -3.51
CA PRO A 39 4.71 -5.30 -2.69
C PRO A 39 5.51 -3.99 -2.60
N HIS A 40 6.84 -4.10 -2.63
CA HIS A 40 7.77 -2.96 -2.70
C HIS A 40 7.63 -2.11 -3.97
N ARG A 41 7.18 -2.71 -5.09
CA ARG A 41 6.89 -1.98 -6.33
C ARG A 41 5.46 -1.45 -6.35
N ILE A 42 4.52 -2.21 -5.79
CA ILE A 42 3.09 -1.85 -5.76
C ILE A 42 2.83 -0.65 -4.87
N ILE A 43 3.54 -0.52 -3.75
CA ILE A 43 3.39 0.64 -2.86
C ILE A 43 3.64 1.97 -3.58
N ASP A 44 4.53 1.98 -4.57
CA ASP A 44 4.84 3.17 -5.37
C ASP A 44 4.00 3.27 -6.66
N SER A 45 3.13 2.28 -6.92
CA SER A 45 2.26 2.24 -8.10
C SER A 45 0.98 3.05 -7.90
N TYR A 46 0.40 3.54 -8.99
CA TYR A 46 -0.93 4.14 -9.00
C TYR A 46 -2.01 3.06 -9.22
N PRO A 47 -3.26 3.25 -8.71
CA PRO A 47 -4.34 2.29 -8.88
C PRO A 47 -4.63 1.90 -10.34
N HIS A 48 -4.46 2.82 -11.30
CA HIS A 48 -4.68 2.55 -12.72
C HIS A 48 -3.56 1.73 -13.40
N GLN A 49 -2.42 1.54 -12.73
CA GLN A 49 -1.30 0.70 -13.21
C GLN A 49 -1.42 -0.75 -12.74
N LEU A 50 -2.42 -1.06 -11.91
CA LEU A 50 -2.67 -2.40 -11.38
C LEU A 50 -3.67 -3.15 -12.26
N SER A 51 -3.49 -4.46 -12.40
CA SER A 51 -4.52 -5.33 -12.98
C SER A 51 -5.81 -5.29 -12.16
N GLY A 52 -6.93 -5.66 -12.76
CA GLY A 52 -8.23 -5.68 -12.07
C GLY A 52 -8.22 -6.49 -10.76
N GLY A 53 -7.61 -7.69 -10.79
CA GLY A 53 -7.49 -8.53 -9.60
C GLY A 53 -6.54 -7.96 -8.54
N GLN A 54 -5.51 -7.20 -8.91
CA GLN A 54 -4.67 -6.49 -7.95
C GLN A 54 -5.44 -5.33 -7.31
N ARG A 55 -6.21 -4.56 -8.09
CA ARG A 55 -7.03 -3.45 -7.57
C ARG A 55 -8.05 -3.91 -6.54
N GLN A 56 -8.71 -5.06 -6.76
CA GLN A 56 -9.68 -5.63 -5.82
C GLN A 56 -9.09 -6.02 -4.45
N ARG A 57 -7.76 -6.17 -4.36
CA ARG A 57 -7.08 -6.51 -3.11
C ARG A 57 -6.45 -5.30 -2.42
N VAL A 58 -6.32 -4.19 -3.16
CA VAL A 58 -5.73 -2.93 -2.67
C VAL A 58 -6.80 -1.92 -2.25
N MET A 59 -7.91 -1.84 -3.00
CA MET A 59 -9.06 -0.97 -2.70
C MET A 59 -10.10 -1.71 -1.89
#